data_AF-A0A4Q1SQK2-F1
#
_entry.id   AF-A0A4Q1SQK2-F1
#
_cell.length_a   1.000
_cell.length_b   1.000
_cell.length_c   1.000
_cell.angle_alpha   90.00
_cell.angle_beta   90.00
_cell.angle_gamma   90.00
#
_symmetry.space_group_name_H-M   'P 1'
#
loop_
_entity.id
_entity.type
_entity.pdbx_description
1 polymer ?
#
loop_
_entity_poly.entity_id
_entity_poly.type
_entity_poly.pdbx_seq_one_letter_code
_entity_poly.pdbx_strand_id
1 'polypeptide(L)'
;MKKKRNPWLAMGLTLVYPGLGHGYLGEMGVGLLYITIHSFLLLVAMMSLGFLGLPALIFWIYAIVKVLIRADQINKEEVKPEFVSQGSANKSFIFTFLIGLIPFYVFPFQTYFSLYDRLPSEKREVQAYLQRSLEEKYGTSAEVYPVTYSWNAGDMDGTFSAQAKLSEYPMFSFQVTVSGKKSLKAPISDTFVNEFMKYQYGEKYRKKIGSDLEEASFSHSEIWVDGINPRVARMDLKELAKNPESYISIYINTVKFMDLTENNKEQLAQQIWSVVEPLKEEGISAISLNIDVFHPEQNTPSFNRKQSYNKKIANISVSKESHIRSAEDIVPLIEFRAK
;
A
#
# COMPACT_ATOMS: atom_id res chain seq x y z
N MET A 1 22.74 -16.69 -49.21
CA MET A 1 21.31 -16.44 -49.52
C MET A 1 20.79 -15.35 -48.59
N LYS A 2 20.26 -14.24 -49.12
CA LYS A 2 19.67 -13.18 -48.28
C LYS A 2 18.37 -13.72 -47.66
N LYS A 3 18.24 -13.62 -46.33
CA LYS A 3 17.06 -14.09 -45.59
C LYS A 3 15.87 -13.17 -45.92
N LYS A 4 14.81 -13.72 -46.53
CA LYS A 4 13.56 -12.98 -46.78
C LYS A 4 13.01 -12.43 -45.46
N ARG A 5 12.51 -11.19 -45.47
CA ARG A 5 11.94 -10.54 -44.28
C ARG A 5 10.45 -10.85 -44.24
N ASN A 6 9.98 -11.41 -43.13
CA ASN A 6 8.55 -11.70 -42.93
C ASN A 6 7.73 -10.40 -42.80
N PRO A 7 6.84 -10.05 -43.75
CA PRO A 7 6.03 -8.83 -43.70
C PRO A 7 5.06 -8.80 -42.52
N TRP A 8 4.51 -9.95 -42.13
CA TRP A 8 3.58 -10.07 -41.01
C TRP A 8 4.26 -9.78 -39.68
N LEU A 9 5.53 -10.16 -39.53
CA LEU A 9 6.32 -9.82 -38.35
C LEU A 9 6.62 -8.31 -38.30
N ALA A 10 6.97 -7.70 -39.44
CA ALA A 10 7.17 -6.25 -39.51
C ALA A 10 5.90 -5.47 -39.16
N MET A 11 4.75 -5.93 -39.67
CA MET A 11 3.43 -5.41 -39.32
C MET A 11 3.12 -5.57 -37.83
N GLY A 12 3.32 -6.78 -37.28
CA GLY A 12 3.12 -7.06 -35.86
C GLY A 12 3.96 -6.17 -34.95
N LEU A 13 5.20 -5.90 -35.33
CA LEU A 13 6.07 -4.96 -34.62
C LEU A 13 5.57 -3.52 -34.69
N THR A 14 5.12 -3.06 -35.86
CA THR A 14 4.49 -1.73 -36.01
C THR A 14 3.16 -1.62 -35.26
N LEU A 15 2.40 -2.71 -35.14
CA LEU A 15 1.20 -2.81 -34.31
C LEU A 15 1.50 -2.76 -32.81
N VAL A 16 2.71 -3.06 -32.37
CA VAL A 16 3.13 -2.79 -30.99
C VAL A 16 3.51 -1.32 -30.84
N TYR A 17 4.29 -0.79 -31.79
CA TYR A 17 4.67 0.62 -31.78
C TYR A 17 5.11 1.11 -33.18
N PRO A 18 4.58 2.24 -33.69
CA PRO A 18 5.01 2.83 -34.95
C PRO A 18 6.52 3.02 -35.05
N GLY A 19 7.13 2.38 -36.07
CA GLY A 19 8.57 2.46 -36.34
C GLY A 19 9.36 1.20 -36.01
N LEU A 20 8.87 0.32 -35.12
CA LEU A 20 9.57 -0.95 -34.82
C LEU A 20 9.65 -1.88 -36.03
N GLY A 21 8.60 -1.94 -36.85
CA GLY A 21 8.61 -2.73 -38.08
C GLY A 21 9.63 -2.21 -39.10
N HIS A 22 9.80 -0.89 -39.22
CA HIS A 22 10.85 -0.29 -40.07
C HIS A 22 12.25 -0.62 -39.54
N GLY A 23 12.45 -0.58 -38.21
CA GLY A 23 13.68 -1.05 -37.59
C GLY A 23 13.99 -2.51 -37.92
N TYR A 24 12.99 -3.40 -37.88
CA TYR A 24 13.13 -4.81 -38.26
C TYR A 24 13.50 -5.01 -39.74
N LEU A 25 12.98 -4.17 -40.64
CA LEU A 25 13.34 -4.17 -42.06
C LEU A 25 14.75 -3.60 -42.33
N GLY A 26 15.41 -3.02 -41.32
CA GLY A 26 16.74 -2.43 -41.42
C GLY A 26 16.75 -0.92 -41.68
N GLU A 27 15.59 -0.28 -41.68
CA GLU A 27 15.43 1.16 -41.92
C GLU A 27 15.43 1.94 -40.60
N MET A 28 16.56 1.94 -39.89
CA MET A 28 16.64 2.49 -38.53
C MET A 28 16.28 3.98 -38.47
N GLY A 29 16.73 4.79 -39.45
CA GLY A 29 16.42 6.22 -39.49
C GLY A 29 14.92 6.51 -39.60
N VAL A 30 14.23 5.76 -40.47
CA VAL A 30 12.77 5.85 -40.63
C VAL A 30 12.05 5.33 -39.38
N GLY A 31 12.52 4.22 -38.82
CA GLY A 31 11.97 3.66 -37.58
C GLY A 31 12.04 4.64 -36.41
N LEU A 32 13.20 5.27 -36.18
CA LEU A 32 13.39 6.24 -35.11
C LEU A 32 12.56 7.51 -35.32
N LEU A 33 12.49 8.00 -36.57
CA LEU A 33 11.64 9.14 -36.91
C LEU A 33 10.17 8.85 -36.58
N TYR A 34 9.68 7.66 -36.93
CA TYR A 34 8.29 7.28 -36.67
C TYR A 34 8.02 7.09 -35.17
N ILE A 35 8.97 6.53 -34.42
CA ILE A 35 8.86 6.45 -32.96
C ILE A 35 8.76 7.85 -32.35
N THR A 36 9.58 8.79 -32.83
CA THR A 36 9.62 10.17 -32.34
C THR A 36 8.31 10.91 -32.65
N ILE A 37 7.83 10.84 -33.89
CA ILE A 37 6.57 11.47 -34.31
C ILE A 37 5.40 10.89 -33.51
N HIS A 38 5.32 9.56 -33.39
CA HIS A 38 4.22 8.93 -32.66
C HIS A 38 4.27 9.25 -31.16
N SER A 39 5.45 9.25 -30.54
CA SER A 39 5.65 9.67 -29.14
C SER A 39 5.15 11.10 -28.92
N PHE A 40 5.50 12.02 -29.83
CA PHE A 40 5.06 13.41 -29.76
C PHE A 40 3.53 13.54 -29.93
N LEU A 41 2.94 12.82 -30.88
CA LEU A 41 1.48 12.83 -31.08
C LEU A 41 0.74 12.24 -29.87
N LEU A 42 1.26 11.18 -29.27
CA LEU A 42 0.72 10.63 -28.02
C LEU A 42 0.83 11.64 -26.88
N LEU A 43 1.95 12.35 -26.75
CA LEU A 43 2.11 13.41 -25.75
C LEU A 43 1.06 14.51 -25.93
N VAL A 44 0.86 15.00 -27.15
CA VAL A 44 -0.17 16.01 -27.47
C VAL A 44 -1.57 15.48 -27.17
N ALA A 45 -1.85 14.22 -27.53
CA ALA A 45 -3.11 13.56 -27.21
C ALA A 45 -3.37 13.57 -25.69
N MET A 46 -2.38 13.20 -24.88
CA MET A 46 -2.49 13.20 -23.42
C MET A 46 -2.69 14.61 -22.85
N MET A 47 -1.91 15.60 -23.31
CA MET A 47 -2.06 17.00 -22.86
C MET A 47 -3.44 17.58 -23.20
N SER A 48 -4.07 17.09 -24.28
CA SER A 48 -5.41 17.51 -24.71
C SER A 48 -6.54 16.66 -24.14
N LEU A 49 -6.30 15.83 -23.13
CA LEU A 49 -7.29 14.88 -22.56
C LEU A 49 -7.91 13.95 -23.62
N GLY A 50 -7.13 13.58 -24.64
CA GLY A 50 -7.53 12.68 -25.71
C GLY A 50 -8.17 13.36 -26.92
N PHE A 51 -8.50 14.65 -26.86
CA PHE A 51 -9.15 15.36 -27.96
C PHE A 51 -8.31 15.35 -29.26
N LEU A 52 -6.98 15.48 -29.12
CA LEU A 52 -6.03 15.43 -30.23
C LEU A 52 -5.39 14.04 -30.41
N GLY A 53 -6.04 12.97 -29.92
CA GLY A 53 -5.57 11.59 -30.09
C GLY A 53 -5.72 11.04 -31.51
N LEU A 54 -6.66 11.60 -32.29
CA LEU A 54 -6.97 11.11 -33.64
C LEU A 54 -5.77 11.18 -34.61
N PRO A 55 -4.97 12.27 -34.67
CA PRO A 55 -3.71 12.30 -35.41
C PRO A 55 -2.75 11.15 -35.11
N ALA A 56 -2.61 10.75 -33.83
CA ALA A 56 -1.73 9.64 -33.45
C ALA A 56 -2.20 8.31 -34.05
N LEU A 57 -3.53 8.08 -34.05
CA LEU A 57 -4.14 6.89 -34.66
C LEU A 57 -3.98 6.87 -36.18
N ILE A 58 -4.21 8.00 -36.86
CA ILE A 58 -4.03 8.12 -38.31
C ILE A 58 -2.56 7.83 -38.69
N PHE A 59 -1.62 8.41 -37.94
CA PHE A 59 -0.20 8.16 -38.14
C PHE A 59 0.17 6.69 -37.93
N TRP A 60 -0.44 6.03 -36.94
CA TRP A 60 -0.21 4.61 -36.68
C TRP A 60 -0.65 3.73 -37.85
N ILE A 61 -1.86 3.96 -38.38
CA ILE A 61 -2.36 3.24 -39.57
C ILE A 61 -1.45 3.49 -40.77
N TYR A 62 -1.02 4.73 -40.97
CA TYR A 62 -0.07 5.07 -42.04
C TYR A 62 1.24 4.29 -41.93
N ALA A 63 1.82 4.20 -40.74
CA ALA A 63 3.05 3.44 -40.50
C ALA A 63 2.89 1.95 -40.81
N ILE A 64 1.71 1.36 -40.51
CA ILE A 64 1.40 -0.04 -40.82
C ILE A 64 1.36 -0.27 -42.34
N VAL A 65 0.65 0.59 -43.08
CA VAL A 65 0.57 0.46 -44.54
C VAL A 65 1.96 0.61 -45.17
N LYS A 66 2.74 1.58 -44.70
CA LYS A 66 4.10 1.82 -45.21
C LYS A 66 5.04 0.64 -44.96
N VAL A 67 5.00 0.02 -43.78
CA VAL A 67 5.88 -1.12 -43.49
C VAL A 67 5.53 -2.33 -44.35
N LEU A 68 4.25 -2.57 -44.65
CA LEU A 68 3.81 -3.68 -45.50
C LEU A 68 4.28 -3.50 -46.95
N ILE A 69 4.05 -2.33 -47.54
CA ILE A 69 4.53 -2.00 -48.89
C ILE A 69 6.04 -2.18 -48.97
N ARG A 70 6.76 -1.71 -47.94
CA ARG A 70 8.22 -1.77 -47.93
C ARG A 70 8.76 -3.19 -47.77
N ALA A 71 8.13 -4.01 -46.93
CA ALA A 71 8.48 -5.42 -46.78
C ALA A 71 8.28 -6.19 -48.10
N ASP A 72 7.23 -5.89 -48.86
CA ASP A 72 6.99 -6.46 -50.18
C ASP A 72 8.07 -6.03 -51.20
N GLN A 73 8.42 -4.74 -51.24
CA GLN A 73 9.51 -4.22 -52.08
C GLN A 73 10.85 -4.90 -51.78
N ILE A 74 11.24 -5.02 -50.51
CA ILE A 74 12.50 -5.68 -50.09
C ILE A 74 12.51 -7.18 -50.46
N ASN A 75 11.34 -7.81 -50.52
CA ASN A 75 11.22 -9.21 -50.91
C ASN A 75 11.20 -9.40 -52.44
N LYS A 76 10.79 -8.38 -53.21
CA LYS A 76 10.75 -8.37 -54.68
C LYS A 76 12.05 -7.91 -55.33
N GLU A 77 12.63 -6.85 -54.79
CA GLU A 77 13.88 -6.27 -55.26
C GLU A 77 15.00 -6.71 -54.32
N GLU A 78 16.15 -7.14 -54.84
CA GLU A 78 17.34 -7.42 -54.01
C GLU A 78 17.99 -6.14 -53.41
N VAL A 79 17.18 -5.11 -53.14
CA VAL A 79 17.57 -3.80 -52.60
C VAL A 79 18.49 -4.03 -51.42
N LYS A 80 19.72 -3.52 -51.54
CA LYS A 80 20.64 -3.47 -50.41
C LYS A 80 20.07 -2.43 -49.44
N PRO A 81 19.81 -2.79 -48.18
CA PRO A 81 19.35 -1.82 -47.20
C PRO A 81 20.37 -0.67 -47.14
N GLU A 82 19.90 0.54 -47.39
CA GLU A 82 20.71 1.74 -47.27
C GLU A 82 21.05 1.93 -45.79
N PHE A 83 22.35 2.03 -45.49
CA PHE A 83 22.90 2.26 -44.16
C PHE A 83 22.49 1.22 -43.10
N VAL A 84 23.21 0.09 -43.04
CA VAL A 84 23.63 -0.62 -41.81
C VAL A 84 24.29 -1.95 -42.20
N SER A 85 25.50 -2.21 -41.72
CA SER A 85 26.22 -3.46 -41.95
C SER A 85 25.43 -4.63 -41.35
N GLN A 86 25.33 -5.74 -42.09
CA GLN A 86 24.45 -6.88 -41.79
C GLN A 86 24.64 -7.51 -40.39
N GLY A 87 25.79 -7.25 -39.73
CA GLY A 87 26.08 -7.68 -38.35
C GLY A 87 25.61 -6.72 -37.24
N SER A 88 25.27 -5.46 -37.54
CA SER A 88 24.79 -4.48 -36.55
C SER A 88 23.26 -4.36 -36.49
N ALA A 89 22.54 -4.98 -37.43
CA ALA A 89 21.07 -4.98 -37.52
C ALA A 89 20.35 -5.56 -36.29
N ASN A 90 20.95 -6.52 -35.58
CA ASN A 90 20.37 -7.06 -34.34
C ASN A 90 20.55 -6.10 -33.14
N LYS A 91 21.69 -5.39 -33.08
CA LYS A 91 21.96 -4.42 -32.00
C LYS A 91 21.14 -3.14 -32.18
N SER A 92 20.97 -2.67 -33.42
CA SER A 92 20.15 -1.51 -33.74
C SER A 92 18.65 -1.75 -33.47
N PHE A 93 18.14 -2.95 -33.76
CA PHE A 93 16.77 -3.32 -33.41
C PHE A 93 16.55 -3.32 -31.89
N ILE A 94 17.43 -3.96 -31.11
CA ILE A 94 17.33 -3.98 -29.64
C ILE A 94 17.39 -2.56 -29.08
N PHE A 95 18.28 -1.70 -29.59
CA PHE A 95 18.37 -0.30 -29.16
C PHE A 95 17.10 0.49 -29.46
N THR A 96 16.54 0.33 -30.67
CA THR A 96 15.27 0.97 -31.08
C THR A 96 14.10 0.48 -30.23
N PHE A 97 14.06 -0.81 -29.91
CA PHE A 97 13.07 -1.41 -29.02
C PHE A 97 13.15 -0.85 -27.60
N LEU A 98 14.37 -0.75 -27.02
CA LEU A 98 14.58 -0.18 -25.69
C LEU A 98 14.19 1.30 -25.62
N ILE A 99 14.53 2.09 -26.64
CA ILE A 99 14.12 3.50 -26.72
C ILE A 99 12.60 3.62 -26.84
N GLY A 100 11.94 2.76 -27.62
CA GLY A 100 10.48 2.77 -27.75
C GLY A 100 9.74 2.43 -26.45
N LEU A 101 10.35 1.67 -25.54
CA LEU A 101 9.77 1.35 -24.23
C LEU A 101 9.80 2.52 -23.25
N ILE A 102 10.80 3.40 -23.32
CA ILE A 102 10.93 4.55 -22.41
C ILE A 102 9.69 5.45 -22.44
N PRO A 103 9.20 5.95 -23.59
CA PRO A 103 8.01 6.76 -23.61
C PRO A 103 6.75 5.97 -23.26
N PHE A 104 6.72 4.65 -23.49
CA PHE A 104 5.57 3.82 -23.13
C PHE A 104 5.39 3.65 -21.62
N TYR A 105 6.49 3.61 -20.85
CA TYR A 105 6.43 3.44 -19.40
C TYR A 105 6.56 4.75 -18.64
N VAL A 106 7.48 5.63 -19.05
CA VAL A 106 7.77 6.86 -18.29
C VAL A 106 6.65 7.88 -18.44
N PHE A 107 6.12 8.08 -19.66
CA PHE A 107 5.13 9.14 -19.88
C PHE A 107 3.77 8.83 -19.28
N PRO A 108 3.12 7.68 -19.54
CA PRO A 108 1.85 7.35 -18.90
C PRO A 108 1.98 7.35 -17.39
N PHE A 109 3.07 6.83 -16.83
CA PHE A 109 3.26 6.83 -15.39
C PHE A 109 3.41 8.26 -14.83
N GLN A 110 4.31 9.08 -15.38
CA GLN A 110 4.49 10.45 -14.89
C GLN A 110 3.26 11.34 -15.09
N THR A 111 2.62 11.27 -16.27
CA THR A 111 1.42 12.07 -16.54
C THR A 111 0.21 11.54 -15.79
N TYR A 112 0.02 10.23 -15.63
CA TYR A 112 -1.05 9.67 -14.81
C TYR A 112 -0.93 10.20 -13.38
N PHE A 113 0.24 10.12 -12.74
CA PHE A 113 0.38 10.62 -11.38
C PHE A 113 0.34 12.15 -11.26
N SER A 114 0.81 12.90 -12.27
CA SER A 114 0.75 14.37 -12.22
C SER A 114 -0.63 14.95 -12.56
N LEU A 115 -1.40 14.30 -13.43
CA LEU A 115 -2.74 14.76 -13.85
C LEU A 115 -3.76 14.66 -12.72
N TYR A 116 -3.58 13.71 -11.81
CA TYR A 116 -4.45 13.55 -10.66
C TYR A 116 -4.00 14.35 -9.44
N ASP A 117 -2.83 15.00 -9.46
CA ASP A 117 -2.48 15.87 -8.34
C ASP A 117 -3.31 17.17 -8.37
N ARG A 118 -3.56 17.72 -7.19
CA ARG A 118 -4.36 18.94 -7.01
C ARG A 118 -3.51 20.19 -7.03
N LEU A 119 -4.10 21.29 -7.47
CA LEU A 119 -3.40 22.57 -7.58
C LEU A 119 -2.83 23.00 -6.22
N PRO A 120 -1.66 23.66 -6.17
CA PRO A 120 -1.11 24.17 -4.91
C PRO A 120 -2.06 25.12 -4.17
N SER A 121 -2.89 25.89 -4.88
CA SER A 121 -3.93 26.74 -4.29
C SER A 121 -5.01 25.93 -3.58
N GLU A 122 -5.51 24.88 -4.23
CA GLU A 122 -6.50 23.96 -3.65
C GLU A 122 -5.93 23.25 -2.41
N LYS A 123 -4.66 22.80 -2.46
CA LYS A 123 -3.97 22.23 -1.29
C LYS A 123 -3.90 23.20 -0.12
N ARG A 124 -3.64 24.49 -0.36
CA ARG A 124 -3.62 25.53 0.69
C ARG A 124 -5.01 25.79 1.27
N GLU A 125 -6.04 25.83 0.43
CA GLU A 125 -7.43 25.97 0.89
C GLU A 125 -7.85 24.78 1.76
N VAL A 126 -7.52 23.56 1.33
CA VAL A 126 -7.78 22.35 2.12
C VAL A 126 -6.96 22.35 3.42
N GLN A 127 -5.71 22.78 3.39
CA GLN A 127 -4.89 22.89 4.61
C GLN A 127 -5.53 23.83 5.64
N ALA A 128 -5.98 25.02 5.20
CA ALA A 128 -6.68 25.97 6.07
C ALA A 128 -8.02 25.42 6.58
N TYR A 129 -8.74 24.68 5.74
CA TYR A 129 -9.97 23.98 6.14
C TYR A 129 -9.70 22.93 7.22
N LEU A 130 -8.73 22.04 7.01
CA LEU A 130 -8.34 21.01 7.97
C LEU A 130 -7.93 21.64 9.30
N GLN A 131 -7.15 22.72 9.26
CA GLN A 131 -6.73 23.45 10.46
C GLN A 131 -7.95 23.96 11.24
N ARG A 132 -8.85 24.71 10.58
CA ARG A 132 -10.06 25.22 11.23
C ARG A 132 -10.94 24.10 11.79
N SER A 133 -11.12 23.01 11.04
CA SER A 133 -11.93 21.87 11.49
C SER A 133 -11.33 21.16 12.70
N LEU A 134 -10.00 21.09 12.81
CA LEU A 134 -9.33 20.57 14.00
C LEU A 134 -9.47 21.52 15.20
N GLU A 135 -9.30 22.82 14.97
CA GLU A 135 -9.48 23.85 16.02
C GLU A 135 -10.90 23.86 16.57
N GLU A 136 -11.90 23.78 15.69
CA GLU A 136 -13.31 23.68 16.06
C GLU A 136 -13.60 22.39 16.83
N LYS A 137 -13.06 21.25 16.36
CA LYS A 137 -13.30 19.94 16.96
C LYS A 137 -12.66 19.79 18.34
N TYR A 138 -11.44 20.30 18.53
CA TYR A 138 -10.66 20.08 19.76
C TYR A 138 -10.63 21.28 20.70
N GLY A 139 -11.08 22.46 20.26
CA GLY A 139 -11.11 23.67 21.09
C GLY A 139 -9.74 24.27 21.40
N THR A 140 -8.69 23.85 20.69
CA THR A 140 -7.30 24.33 20.84
C THR A 140 -6.71 24.64 19.46
N SER A 141 -5.69 25.50 19.40
CA SER A 141 -4.98 25.79 18.15
C SER A 141 -4.36 24.53 17.55
N ALA A 142 -4.43 24.41 16.22
CA ALA A 142 -3.84 23.31 15.47
C ALA A 142 -2.86 23.84 14.42
N GLU A 143 -1.74 23.13 14.24
CA GLU A 143 -0.81 23.34 13.14
C GLU A 143 -0.99 22.19 12.15
N VAL A 144 -1.35 22.49 10.90
CA VAL A 144 -1.46 21.48 9.83
C VAL A 144 -0.31 21.67 8.85
N TYR A 145 0.47 20.60 8.66
CA TYR A 145 1.60 20.56 7.73
C TYR A 145 1.11 20.51 6.26
N PRO A 146 2.01 20.74 5.28
CA PRO A 146 1.63 20.75 3.87
C PRO A 146 0.84 19.50 3.43
N VAL A 147 -0.29 19.75 2.78
CA VAL A 147 -1.23 18.70 2.36
C VAL A 147 -0.72 17.98 1.11
N THR A 148 -0.78 16.66 1.15
CA THR A 148 -0.61 15.78 -0.02
C THR A 148 -1.95 15.31 -0.55
N TYR A 149 -2.02 15.03 -1.85
CA TYR A 149 -3.20 14.43 -2.47
C TYR A 149 -2.84 13.06 -3.05
N SER A 150 -3.70 12.08 -2.80
CA SER A 150 -3.59 10.74 -3.40
C SER A 150 -4.92 10.37 -4.06
N TRP A 151 -4.87 9.84 -5.27
CA TRP A 151 -6.05 9.32 -5.98
C TRP A 151 -6.24 7.83 -5.71
N ASN A 152 -7.44 7.41 -5.33
CA ASN A 152 -7.81 6.00 -5.24
C ASN A 152 -8.72 5.62 -6.41
N ALA A 153 -8.22 4.77 -7.30
CA ALA A 153 -8.98 4.28 -8.45
C ALA A 153 -10.19 3.43 -8.06
N GLY A 154 -10.15 2.73 -6.91
CA GLY A 154 -11.23 1.86 -6.45
C GLY A 154 -12.50 2.64 -6.10
N ASP A 155 -12.35 3.77 -5.40
CA ASP A 155 -13.48 4.60 -4.94
C ASP A 155 -13.79 5.76 -5.91
N MET A 156 -13.00 5.86 -6.99
CA MET A 156 -12.98 6.98 -7.92
C MET A 156 -12.99 8.33 -7.18
N ASP A 157 -12.27 8.42 -6.05
CA ASP A 157 -12.14 9.62 -5.22
C ASP A 157 -10.68 9.77 -4.82
N GLY A 158 -10.27 11.01 -4.59
CA GLY A 158 -8.99 11.27 -3.98
C GLY A 158 -9.13 11.56 -2.50
N THR A 159 -8.00 11.61 -1.83
CA THR A 159 -7.92 11.95 -0.41
C THR A 159 -6.83 12.98 -0.25
N PHE A 160 -7.17 14.08 0.39
CA PHE A 160 -6.18 15.00 0.93
C PHE A 160 -5.74 14.47 2.28
N SER A 161 -4.43 14.42 2.51
CA SER A 161 -3.85 14.00 3.78
C SER A 161 -2.75 14.95 4.21
N ALA A 162 -2.69 15.25 5.51
CA ALA A 162 -1.63 16.00 6.14
C ALA A 162 -1.28 15.41 7.51
N GLN A 163 -0.09 15.76 8.01
CA GLN A 163 0.22 15.65 9.43
C GLN A 163 -0.30 16.91 10.13
N ALA A 164 -0.70 16.77 11.39
CA ALA A 164 -1.13 17.88 12.24
C ALA A 164 -0.62 17.73 13.67
N LYS A 165 -0.59 18.85 14.41
CA LYS A 165 -0.30 18.92 15.84
C LYS A 165 -1.28 19.86 16.53
N LEU A 166 -1.63 19.56 17.77
CA LEU A 166 -2.40 20.48 18.62
C LEU A 166 -1.44 21.21 19.57
N SER A 167 -1.68 22.50 19.82
CA SER A 167 -0.80 23.31 20.68
C SER A 167 -0.74 22.80 22.12
N GLU A 168 -1.83 22.23 22.65
CA GLU A 168 -1.86 21.62 23.98
C GLU A 168 -1.12 20.28 24.05
N TYR A 169 -0.91 19.60 22.92
CA TYR A 169 -0.27 18.29 22.82
C TYR A 169 0.87 18.29 21.78
N PRO A 170 1.95 19.06 22.01
CA PRO A 170 3.01 19.26 21.02
C PRO A 170 3.92 18.04 20.82
N MET A 171 3.81 17.04 21.70
CA MET A 171 4.73 15.89 21.79
C MET A 171 4.53 14.83 20.71
N PHE A 172 3.38 14.78 20.02
CA PHE A 172 3.17 13.88 18.88
C PHE A 172 2.41 14.57 17.75
N SER A 173 2.64 14.12 16.52
CA SER A 173 1.84 14.48 15.36
C SER A 173 0.85 13.36 15.05
N PHE A 174 -0.24 13.71 14.38
CA PHE A 174 -1.25 12.76 13.94
C PHE A 174 -1.64 13.04 12.49
N GLN A 175 -2.17 12.02 11.82
CA GLN A 175 -2.64 12.16 10.45
C GLN A 175 -4.06 12.71 10.44
N VAL A 176 -4.33 13.64 9.53
CA VAL A 176 -5.66 14.15 9.21
C VAL A 176 -5.92 13.97 7.72
N THR A 177 -7.15 13.64 7.37
CA THR A 177 -7.58 13.32 6.01
C THR A 177 -8.97 13.89 5.71
N VAL A 178 -9.22 14.21 4.44
CA VAL A 178 -10.54 14.60 3.94
C VAL A 178 -10.73 14.15 2.48
N SER A 179 -11.96 13.78 2.12
CA SER A 179 -12.33 13.37 0.75
C SER A 179 -12.07 14.48 -0.27
N GLY A 180 -11.58 14.10 -1.44
CA GLY A 180 -11.26 15.02 -2.53
C GLY A 180 -12.49 15.60 -3.23
N LYS A 181 -13.58 14.83 -3.37
CA LYS A 181 -14.83 15.28 -4.02
C LYS A 181 -15.52 16.46 -3.32
N LYS A 182 -15.37 16.58 -2.01
CA LYS A 182 -16.04 17.61 -1.18
C LYS A 182 -15.13 18.15 -0.09
N SER A 183 -13.87 18.42 -0.41
CA SER A 183 -12.80 18.68 0.57
C SER A 183 -13.07 19.81 1.56
N LEU A 184 -13.86 20.83 1.19
CA LEU A 184 -14.19 21.97 2.06
C LEU A 184 -15.51 21.81 2.85
N LYS A 185 -16.21 20.69 2.70
CA LYS A 185 -17.52 20.43 3.33
C LYS A 185 -17.66 19.02 3.91
N ALA A 186 -16.76 18.12 3.56
CA ALA A 186 -16.76 16.74 4.02
C ALA A 186 -16.21 16.68 5.46
N PRO A 187 -16.77 15.80 6.32
CA PRO A 187 -16.19 15.60 7.64
C PRO A 187 -14.73 15.15 7.51
N ILE A 188 -13.87 15.73 8.34
CA ILE A 188 -12.47 15.30 8.44
C ILE A 188 -12.39 13.96 9.19
N SER A 189 -11.37 13.17 8.87
CA SER A 189 -11.00 11.97 9.59
C SER A 189 -9.55 12.11 10.05
N ASP A 190 -9.31 11.95 11.35
CA ASP A 190 -7.98 12.08 11.94
C ASP A 190 -7.66 10.94 12.90
N THR A 191 -6.37 10.81 13.22
CA THR A 191 -5.84 9.80 14.11
C THR A 191 -5.44 10.35 15.48
N PHE A 192 -5.87 11.57 15.86
CA PHE A 192 -5.39 12.22 17.09
C PHE A 192 -5.66 11.37 18.33
N VAL A 193 -6.91 10.93 18.52
CA VAL A 193 -7.30 10.14 19.71
C VAL A 193 -6.49 8.84 19.80
N ASN A 194 -6.23 8.22 18.65
CA ASN A 194 -5.43 7.00 18.58
C ASN A 194 -3.98 7.24 19.03
N GLU A 195 -3.33 8.30 18.50
CA GLU A 195 -1.97 8.66 18.87
C GLU A 195 -1.87 9.16 20.31
N PHE A 196 -2.90 9.88 20.80
CA PHE A 196 -3.01 10.29 22.19
C PHE A 196 -3.07 9.07 23.13
N MET A 197 -3.93 8.09 22.83
CA MET A 197 -4.05 6.89 23.67
C MET A 197 -2.78 6.06 23.68
N LYS A 198 -2.14 5.90 22.51
CA LYS A 198 -0.82 5.27 22.39
C LYS A 198 0.21 5.95 23.29
N TYR A 199 0.27 7.27 23.26
CA TYR A 199 1.23 8.03 24.05
C TYR A 199 0.93 7.92 25.55
N GLN A 200 -0.31 8.19 25.94
CA GLN A 200 -0.71 8.30 27.34
C GLN A 200 -0.72 6.95 28.08
N TYR A 201 -1.14 5.88 27.40
CA TYR A 201 -1.37 4.58 28.03
C TYR A 201 -0.47 3.46 27.49
N GLY A 202 0.17 3.67 26.34
CA GLY A 202 0.95 2.63 25.68
C GLY A 202 2.13 2.14 26.51
N GLU A 203 2.85 3.01 27.21
CA GLU A 203 3.95 2.57 28.07
C GLU A 203 3.44 1.86 29.33
N LYS A 204 2.43 2.42 30.00
CA LYS A 204 1.79 1.85 31.20
C LYS A 204 1.39 0.39 30.95
N TYR A 205 0.58 0.15 29.92
CA TYR A 205 0.07 -1.20 29.63
C TYR A 205 1.13 -2.13 29.06
N ARG A 206 2.07 -1.64 28.23
CA ARG A 206 3.19 -2.47 27.76
C ARG A 206 4.02 -3.01 28.92
N LYS A 207 4.31 -2.17 29.91
CA LYS A 207 5.08 -2.58 31.09
C LYS A 207 4.29 -3.55 31.98
N LYS A 208 3.03 -3.23 32.28
CA LYS A 208 2.15 -4.08 33.10
C LYS A 208 1.97 -5.47 32.47
N ILE A 209 1.46 -5.51 31.23
CA ILE A 209 1.19 -6.75 30.51
C ILE A 209 2.49 -7.53 30.25
N GLY A 210 3.60 -6.84 29.99
CA GLY A 210 4.91 -7.48 29.87
C GLY A 210 5.29 -8.25 31.13
N SER A 211 5.15 -7.63 32.31
CA SER A 211 5.37 -8.27 33.61
C SER A 211 4.46 -9.48 33.81
N ASP A 212 3.15 -9.31 33.56
CA ASP A 212 2.16 -10.38 33.75
C ASP A 212 2.44 -11.58 32.82
N LEU A 213 2.87 -11.31 31.57
CA LEU A 213 3.25 -12.34 30.61
C LEU A 213 4.54 -13.05 31.00
N GLU A 214 5.54 -12.34 31.51
CA GLU A 214 6.80 -12.92 32.00
C GLU A 214 6.54 -13.82 33.22
N GLU A 215 5.72 -13.37 34.19
CA GLU A 215 5.31 -14.15 35.35
C GLU A 215 4.55 -15.42 34.94
N ALA A 216 3.66 -15.31 33.94
CA ALA A 216 2.98 -16.45 33.33
C ALA A 216 3.86 -17.27 32.37
N SER A 217 5.18 -17.01 32.33
CA SER A 217 6.18 -17.75 31.53
C SER A 217 5.87 -17.76 30.03
N PHE A 218 5.37 -16.66 29.49
CA PHE A 218 5.34 -16.39 28.05
C PHE A 218 6.67 -15.76 27.61
N SER A 219 6.91 -15.73 26.30
CA SER A 219 8.15 -15.21 25.72
C SER A 219 7.86 -14.45 24.44
N HIS A 220 8.79 -13.58 24.03
CA HIS A 220 8.72 -12.85 22.75
C HIS A 220 7.40 -12.08 22.56
N SER A 221 7.00 -11.32 23.58
CA SER A 221 5.74 -10.58 23.58
C SER A 221 5.87 -9.24 22.87
N GLU A 222 4.99 -9.03 21.89
CA GLU A 222 4.75 -7.74 21.24
C GLU A 222 3.38 -7.24 21.72
N ILE A 223 3.36 -6.04 22.29
CA ILE A 223 2.15 -5.44 22.87
C ILE A 223 1.94 -4.09 22.19
N TRP A 224 0.77 -3.93 21.57
CA TRP A 224 0.32 -2.67 20.98
C TRP A 224 -0.92 -2.17 21.69
N VAL A 225 -0.98 -0.87 21.88
CA VAL A 225 -2.10 -0.17 22.50
C VAL A 225 -2.57 0.85 21.50
N ASP A 226 -3.80 0.74 21.03
CA ASP A 226 -4.42 1.65 20.07
C ASP A 226 -5.71 2.24 20.66
N GLY A 227 -6.20 3.33 20.09
CA GLY A 227 -7.58 3.78 20.31
C GLY A 227 -8.57 2.88 19.57
N ILE A 228 -9.74 2.64 20.16
CA ILE A 228 -10.83 1.89 19.52
C ILE A 228 -11.40 2.72 18.36
N ASN A 229 -11.31 2.19 17.14
CA ASN A 229 -12.05 2.49 15.90
C ASN A 229 -12.35 4.00 15.56
N PRO A 230 -12.13 4.45 14.30
CA PRO A 230 -12.41 5.83 13.85
C PRO A 230 -13.82 6.40 14.11
N ARG A 231 -14.81 5.62 14.56
CA ARG A 231 -16.08 6.17 15.06
C ARG A 231 -15.93 7.02 16.34
N VAL A 232 -14.82 6.88 17.07
CA VAL A 232 -14.45 7.75 18.21
C VAL A 232 -13.92 9.12 17.75
N ALA A 233 -13.74 9.33 16.43
CA ALA A 233 -13.27 10.60 15.86
C ALA A 233 -14.25 11.78 15.99
N ARG A 234 -15.28 11.72 16.86
CA ARG A 234 -16.15 12.85 17.21
C ARG A 234 -16.28 13.08 18.71
N MET A 235 -15.40 12.49 19.51
CA MET A 235 -15.52 12.56 20.96
C MET A 235 -14.90 13.85 21.50
N ASP A 236 -15.61 14.50 22.43
CA ASP A 236 -15.10 15.60 23.23
C ASP A 236 -13.97 15.06 24.13
N LEU A 237 -12.82 15.75 24.18
CA LEU A 237 -11.69 15.41 25.05
C LEU A 237 -12.12 15.30 26.52
N LYS A 238 -13.14 16.06 26.94
CA LYS A 238 -13.69 15.99 28.29
C LYS A 238 -14.43 14.69 28.57
N GLU A 239 -15.06 14.09 27.56
CA GLU A 239 -15.68 12.76 27.70
C GLU A 239 -14.62 11.68 27.73
N LEU A 240 -13.59 11.80 26.89
CA LEU A 240 -12.44 10.90 26.85
C LEU A 240 -11.77 10.79 28.23
N ALA A 241 -11.64 11.90 28.95
CA ALA A 241 -11.02 11.95 30.27
C ALA A 241 -11.83 11.23 31.37
N LYS A 242 -13.13 10.95 31.17
CA LYS A 242 -13.97 10.31 32.20
C LYS A 242 -13.79 8.79 32.26
N ASN A 243 -13.55 8.14 31.13
CA ASN A 243 -13.37 6.69 31.05
C ASN A 243 -12.44 6.31 29.89
N PRO A 244 -11.15 6.69 29.97
CA PRO A 244 -10.20 6.49 28.87
C PRO A 244 -10.00 5.01 28.53
N GLU A 245 -10.07 4.11 29.52
CA GLU A 245 -9.90 2.67 29.36
C GLU A 245 -10.92 2.05 28.40
N SER A 246 -12.16 2.59 28.41
CA SER A 246 -13.21 2.13 27.51
C SER A 246 -12.92 2.38 26.02
N TYR A 247 -11.95 3.23 25.70
CA TYR A 247 -11.53 3.61 24.35
C TYR A 247 -10.18 3.01 23.94
N ILE A 248 -9.61 2.14 24.75
CA ILE A 248 -8.33 1.50 24.48
C ILE A 248 -8.57 0.11 23.91
N SER A 249 -7.85 -0.19 22.84
CA SER A 249 -7.70 -1.55 22.35
C SER A 249 -6.28 -2.02 22.58
N ILE A 250 -6.14 -3.19 23.17
CA ILE A 250 -4.85 -3.82 23.40
C ILE A 250 -4.73 -5.02 22.49
N TYR A 251 -3.60 -5.10 21.80
CA TYR A 251 -3.21 -6.25 21.01
C TYR A 251 -1.98 -6.87 21.64
N ILE A 252 -2.11 -8.13 22.01
CA ILE A 252 -1.05 -8.90 22.64
C ILE A 252 -0.69 -10.01 21.68
N ASN A 253 0.59 -10.10 21.35
CA ASN A 253 1.07 -11.10 20.43
C ASN A 253 2.30 -11.76 21.02
N THR A 254 2.19 -13.02 21.43
CA THR A 254 3.18 -13.64 22.30
C THR A 254 3.40 -15.10 21.95
N VAL A 255 4.45 -15.68 22.51
CA VAL A 255 4.87 -17.06 22.28
C VAL A 255 4.86 -17.82 23.59
N LYS A 256 4.39 -19.07 23.54
CA LYS A 256 4.49 -20.02 24.66
C LYS A 256 5.27 -21.24 24.21
N PHE A 257 6.27 -21.61 24.99
CA PHE A 257 7.01 -22.86 24.80
C PHE A 257 6.53 -23.88 25.82
N MET A 258 5.78 -24.89 25.38
CA MET A 258 5.28 -25.96 26.25
C MET A 258 4.92 -27.20 25.44
N ASP A 259 4.95 -28.37 26.08
CA ASP A 259 4.35 -29.57 25.51
C ASP A 259 2.84 -29.54 25.77
N LEU A 260 2.11 -28.95 24.83
CA LEU A 260 0.67 -28.83 24.90
C LEU A 260 0.01 -30.19 24.66
N THR A 261 -0.88 -30.57 25.56
CA THR A 261 -1.65 -31.82 25.56
C THR A 261 -3.11 -31.51 25.93
N GLU A 262 -4.04 -32.43 25.72
CA GLU A 262 -5.43 -32.22 26.16
C GLU A 262 -5.51 -31.99 27.68
N ASN A 263 -4.65 -32.66 28.47
CA ASN A 263 -4.68 -32.61 29.93
C ASN A 263 -4.19 -31.28 30.52
N ASN A 264 -3.50 -30.43 29.75
CA ASN A 264 -2.97 -29.15 30.25
C ASN A 264 -3.51 -27.92 29.50
N LYS A 265 -4.54 -28.09 28.66
CA LYS A 265 -5.26 -26.96 28.03
C LYS A 265 -5.87 -26.02 29.05
N GLU A 266 -6.52 -26.57 30.09
CA GLU A 266 -7.15 -25.79 31.15
C GLU A 266 -6.12 -24.94 31.91
N GLN A 267 -4.94 -25.51 32.19
CA GLN A 267 -3.84 -24.78 32.80
C GLN A 267 -3.35 -23.63 31.91
N LEU A 268 -3.18 -23.85 30.60
CA LEU A 268 -2.82 -22.79 29.67
C LEU A 268 -3.91 -21.72 29.59
N ALA A 269 -5.18 -22.12 29.55
CA ALA A 269 -6.31 -21.20 29.55
C ALA A 269 -6.35 -20.33 30.82
N GLN A 270 -6.05 -20.90 31.99
CA GLN A 270 -5.92 -20.16 33.24
C GLN A 270 -4.75 -19.16 33.22
N GLN A 271 -3.58 -19.55 32.68
CA GLN A 271 -2.44 -18.63 32.50
C GLN A 271 -2.76 -17.48 31.53
N ILE A 272 -3.57 -17.74 30.51
CA ILE A 272 -4.04 -16.71 29.60
C ILE A 272 -5.03 -15.79 30.33
N TRP A 273 -5.97 -16.38 31.06
CA TRP A 273 -6.99 -15.64 31.79
C TRP A 273 -6.39 -14.71 32.85
N SER A 274 -5.34 -15.15 33.56
CA SER A 274 -4.67 -14.31 34.56
C SER A 274 -4.05 -13.02 33.98
N VAL A 275 -3.77 -12.98 32.68
CA VAL A 275 -3.31 -11.77 31.98
C VAL A 275 -4.49 -10.94 31.46
N VAL A 276 -5.58 -11.58 31.03
CA VAL A 276 -6.73 -10.93 30.42
C VAL A 276 -7.70 -10.34 31.45
N GLU A 277 -7.91 -11.03 32.57
CA GLU A 277 -8.87 -10.66 33.62
C GLU A 277 -8.59 -9.27 34.21
N PRO A 278 -7.35 -8.94 34.65
CA PRO A 278 -7.07 -7.62 35.22
C PRO A 278 -7.30 -6.48 34.22
N LEU A 279 -7.10 -6.72 32.93
CA LEU A 279 -7.36 -5.73 31.89
C LEU A 279 -8.87 -5.49 31.71
N LYS A 280 -9.69 -6.54 31.85
CA LYS A 280 -11.15 -6.43 31.79
C LYS A 280 -11.71 -5.73 33.02
N GLU A 281 -11.16 -6.03 34.20
CA GLU A 281 -11.53 -5.35 35.45
C GLU A 281 -11.19 -3.85 35.41
N GLU A 282 -10.12 -3.47 34.73
CA GLU A 282 -9.77 -2.06 34.45
C GLU A 282 -10.65 -1.40 33.38
N GLY A 283 -11.61 -2.12 32.80
CA GLY A 283 -12.56 -1.58 31.84
C GLY A 283 -12.06 -1.52 30.40
N ILE A 284 -10.96 -2.20 30.06
CA ILE A 284 -10.47 -2.29 28.68
C ILE A 284 -11.44 -3.15 27.87
N SER A 285 -12.14 -2.50 26.94
CA SER A 285 -13.27 -3.10 26.22
C SER A 285 -12.85 -3.96 25.02
N ALA A 286 -11.64 -3.78 24.49
CA ALA A 286 -11.21 -4.42 23.25
C ALA A 286 -9.80 -5.04 23.34
N ILE A 287 -9.74 -6.27 23.84
CA ILE A 287 -8.48 -7.04 23.96
C ILE A 287 -8.42 -8.05 22.81
N SER A 288 -7.36 -7.97 22.01
CA SER A 288 -7.00 -9.00 21.04
C SER A 288 -5.74 -9.71 21.51
N LEU A 289 -5.77 -11.03 21.52
CA LEU A 289 -4.64 -11.83 21.97
C LEU A 289 -4.36 -12.92 20.95
N ASN A 290 -3.11 -13.00 20.50
CA ASN A 290 -2.61 -14.02 19.60
C ASN A 290 -1.44 -14.73 20.28
N ILE A 291 -1.60 -16.02 20.57
CA ILE A 291 -0.57 -16.84 21.21
C ILE A 291 -0.19 -17.95 20.25
N ASP A 292 1.10 -17.99 19.92
CA ASP A 292 1.67 -19.13 19.23
C ASP A 292 2.32 -20.07 20.24
N VAL A 293 1.90 -21.33 20.21
CA VAL A 293 2.50 -22.37 21.06
C VAL A 293 3.48 -23.19 20.23
N PHE A 294 4.67 -23.41 20.77
CA PHE A 294 5.73 -24.24 20.20
C PHE A 294 6.22 -25.26 21.22
N HIS A 295 6.86 -26.32 20.72
CA HIS A 295 7.55 -27.27 21.58
C HIS A 295 8.68 -26.61 22.40
N PRO A 296 8.94 -27.06 23.64
CA PRO A 296 9.98 -26.51 24.51
C PRO A 296 11.38 -26.47 23.89
N GLU A 297 11.71 -27.46 23.07
CA GLU A 297 13.01 -27.57 22.38
C GLU A 297 13.31 -26.40 21.45
N GLN A 298 12.29 -25.65 21.02
CA GLN A 298 12.46 -24.49 20.17
C GLN A 298 12.82 -23.22 20.94
N ASN A 299 12.77 -23.25 22.28
CA ASN A 299 13.14 -22.13 23.14
C ASN A 299 14.67 -21.96 23.14
N THR A 300 15.17 -21.28 22.11
CA THR A 300 16.59 -21.02 21.90
C THR A 300 16.82 -19.52 21.75
N PRO A 301 18.01 -19.00 22.10
CA PRO A 301 18.33 -17.58 21.88
C PRO A 301 18.22 -17.13 20.42
N SER A 302 18.32 -18.08 19.47
CA SER A 302 18.16 -17.85 18.03
C SER A 302 16.71 -17.98 17.54
N PHE A 303 15.74 -18.17 18.44
CA PHE A 303 14.35 -18.39 18.04
C PHE A 303 13.84 -17.21 17.21
N ASN A 304 13.41 -17.51 15.98
CA ASN A 304 12.81 -16.55 15.07
C ASN A 304 11.40 -16.99 14.73
N ARG A 305 10.42 -16.24 15.25
CA ARG A 305 9.01 -16.53 15.07
C ARG A 305 8.57 -16.65 13.61
N LYS A 306 9.10 -15.80 12.72
CA LYS A 306 8.75 -15.81 11.28
C LYS A 306 9.26 -17.08 10.59
N GLN A 307 10.45 -17.55 10.97
CA GLN A 307 11.04 -18.76 10.38
C GLN A 307 10.43 -20.04 10.96
N SER A 308 9.95 -20.00 12.20
CA SER A 308 9.37 -21.16 12.89
C SER A 308 7.88 -21.34 12.64
N TYR A 309 7.23 -20.53 11.80
CA TYR A 309 5.76 -20.52 11.65
C TYR A 309 5.15 -21.89 11.34
N ASN A 310 5.86 -22.76 10.62
CA ASN A 310 5.39 -24.11 10.27
C ASN A 310 5.57 -25.13 11.41
N LYS A 311 6.26 -24.77 12.49
CA LYS A 311 6.53 -25.63 13.65
C LYS A 311 5.64 -25.34 14.86
N LYS A 312 4.61 -24.50 14.69
CA LYS A 312 3.60 -24.20 15.71
C LYS A 312 2.76 -25.45 16.01
N ILE A 313 2.58 -25.75 17.29
CA ILE A 313 1.73 -26.87 17.73
C ILE A 313 0.29 -26.45 17.98
N ALA A 314 0.08 -25.18 18.36
CA ALA A 314 -1.24 -24.58 18.47
C ALA A 314 -1.19 -23.08 18.23
N ASN A 315 -2.35 -22.51 17.91
CA ASN A 315 -2.56 -21.07 17.87
C ASN A 315 -3.82 -20.75 18.66
N ILE A 316 -3.74 -19.75 19.54
CA ILE A 316 -4.90 -19.19 20.24
C ILE A 316 -5.11 -17.80 19.71
N SER A 317 -6.28 -17.52 19.14
CA SER A 317 -6.66 -16.20 18.65
C SER A 317 -7.94 -15.73 19.33
N VAL A 318 -7.78 -14.83 20.28
CA VAL A 318 -8.87 -14.11 20.94
C VAL A 318 -9.12 -12.82 20.16
N SER A 319 -10.30 -12.73 19.53
CA SER A 319 -10.70 -11.53 18.82
C SER A 319 -11.17 -10.45 19.80
N LYS A 320 -11.12 -9.19 19.38
CA LYS A 320 -11.59 -8.02 20.16
C LYS A 320 -13.04 -8.12 20.61
N GLU A 321 -13.86 -8.89 19.90
CA GLU A 321 -15.30 -9.02 20.13
C GLU A 321 -15.65 -10.28 20.92
N SER A 322 -14.65 -11.07 21.31
CA SER A 322 -14.87 -12.34 21.99
C SER A 322 -15.50 -12.13 23.38
N HIS A 323 -16.62 -12.82 23.64
CA HIS A 323 -17.32 -12.82 24.93
C HIS A 323 -16.61 -13.69 25.98
N ILE A 324 -15.29 -13.69 26.03
CA ILE A 324 -14.54 -14.46 27.04
C ILE A 324 -14.85 -13.87 28.41
N ARG A 325 -15.41 -14.67 29.32
CA ARG A 325 -15.76 -14.26 30.68
C ARG A 325 -14.96 -15.03 31.72
N SER A 326 -14.33 -16.12 31.31
CA SER A 326 -13.50 -16.95 32.19
C SER A 326 -12.44 -17.73 31.40
N ALA A 327 -11.61 -18.48 32.13
CA ALA A 327 -10.64 -19.40 31.54
C ALA A 327 -11.30 -20.50 30.68
N GLU A 328 -12.48 -20.98 31.08
CA GLU A 328 -13.19 -22.05 30.38
C GLU A 328 -13.58 -21.64 28.95
N ASP A 329 -13.86 -20.36 28.72
CA ASP A 329 -14.18 -19.82 27.39
C ASP A 329 -12.95 -19.80 26.46
N ILE A 330 -11.73 -19.87 27.01
CA ILE A 330 -10.48 -19.89 26.23
C ILE A 330 -10.13 -21.31 25.77
N VAL A 331 -10.45 -22.33 26.56
CA VAL A 331 -10.15 -23.74 26.25
C VAL A 331 -10.55 -24.15 24.83
N PRO A 332 -11.78 -23.88 24.32
CA PRO A 332 -12.16 -24.27 22.96
C PRO A 332 -11.41 -23.48 21.87
N LEU A 333 -10.76 -22.35 22.20
CA LEU A 333 -9.95 -21.56 21.26
C LEU A 333 -8.53 -22.11 21.11
N ILE A 334 -8.14 -23.12 21.89
CA ILE A 334 -6.84 -23.79 21.81
C ILE A 334 -6.89 -24.86 20.72
N GLU A 335 -6.67 -24.44 19.48
CA GLU A 335 -6.68 -25.34 18.32
C GLU A 335 -5.31 -25.97 18.10
N PHE A 336 -5.24 -27.30 18.20
CA PHE A 336 -4.06 -28.04 17.75
C PHE A 336 -3.91 -27.94 16.25
N ARG A 337 -2.69 -27.67 15.79
CA ARG A 337 -2.37 -27.75 14.37
C ARG A 337 -2.21 -29.22 13.99
N ALA A 338 -2.99 -29.68 13.01
CA ALA A 338 -2.74 -30.95 12.37
C ALA A 338 -1.31 -30.94 11.79
N LYS A 339 -0.54 -31.98 12.10
CA LYS A 339 0.84 -32.15 11.61
C LYS A 339 0.90 -32.32 10.11
#